data_AF-A0A292S993-F1
#
_entry.id   AF-A0A292S993-F1
#
_cell.length_a   1.000
_cell.length_b   1.000
_cell.length_c   1.000
_cell.angle_alpha   90.00
_cell.angle_beta   90.00
_cell.angle_gamma   90.00
#
_symmetry.space_group_name_H-M   'P 1'
#
loop_
_entity.id
_entity.type
_entity.pdbx_description
1 polymer ?
#
loop_
_entity_poly.entity_id
_entity_poly.type
_entity_poly.pdbx_seq_one_letter_code
_entity_poly.pdbx_strand_id
1 'polypeptide(L)'
;MDNFFSTNTSQENNSLNSQYDNLKDNYEKIFIEAAESIRREINQFKPDDSVCKKCTVKDCKIEKKDIFSPYPMNCEYRDWQLKTLTFLAGDYKQKLKAAYKSIMDKKNEYTCNRCAACCKLAVSEYSYTQLKQRAMRGDKFASDFVSVFVPYENEEDAKKVNPEYFEMLNELVEDKTYYYYCPKLDGNVCTIYENRPNICREYPHNPLKLLPASCSFNAWKNEVAHQAMLLKAKVDIIEFYKEKLQ
;
A
#
# COMPACT_ATOMS: atom_id res chain seq x y z
N MET A 1 7.28 -32.36 31.10
CA MET A 1 6.81 -31.90 32.42
C MET A 1 7.77 -30.81 32.87
N ASP A 2 7.32 -29.59 32.61
CA ASP A 2 7.49 -28.32 33.35
C ASP A 2 8.88 -27.80 33.74
N ASN A 3 9.24 -26.71 33.03
CA ASN A 3 9.58 -25.37 33.54
C ASN A 3 9.91 -24.52 32.28
N PHE A 4 9.01 -23.76 31.62
CA PHE A 4 7.95 -22.84 32.05
C PHE A 4 8.46 -21.78 33.06
N PHE A 5 9.08 -20.73 32.49
CA PHE A 5 9.58 -19.49 33.11
C PHE A 5 10.98 -19.48 33.78
N SER A 6 11.95 -18.92 33.04
CA SER A 6 12.91 -17.96 33.60
C SER A 6 13.35 -16.99 32.50
N THR A 7 12.72 -15.82 32.57
CA THR A 7 13.14 -14.47 32.13
C THR A 7 14.42 -14.35 31.29
N ASN A 8 14.25 -14.00 30.03
CA ASN A 8 15.04 -12.93 29.43
C ASN A 8 14.06 -11.85 28.96
N THR A 9 13.91 -10.81 29.77
CA THR A 9 13.47 -9.50 29.33
C THR A 9 14.52 -8.94 28.37
N SER A 10 14.48 -9.37 27.11
CA SER A 10 14.84 -8.46 26.03
C SER A 10 13.62 -7.58 25.83
N GLN A 11 13.70 -6.33 26.30
CA GLN A 11 12.87 -5.27 25.73
C GLN A 11 12.99 -5.40 24.22
N GLU A 12 11.93 -5.86 23.56
CA GLU A 12 11.77 -5.62 22.13
C GLU A 12 11.79 -4.12 21.99
N ASN A 13 12.96 -3.59 21.61
CA ASN A 13 13.08 -2.22 21.20
C ASN A 13 12.09 -2.05 20.05
N ASN A 14 10.95 -1.43 20.35
CA ASN A 14 9.98 -0.87 19.40
C ASN A 14 10.64 0.28 18.62
N SER A 15 11.79 -0.01 18.01
CA SER A 15 12.50 0.87 17.11
C SER A 15 11.69 0.89 15.81
N LEU A 16 11.38 2.08 15.32
CA LEU A 16 10.73 2.29 14.02
C LEU A 16 11.43 1.53 12.87
N ASN A 17 12.75 1.29 12.97
CA ASN A 17 13.52 0.53 11.98
C ASN A 17 13.07 -0.94 11.88
N SER A 18 12.69 -1.56 13.01
CA SER A 18 12.20 -2.95 13.02
C SER A 18 10.90 -3.16 12.25
N GLN A 19 10.10 -2.09 12.06
CA GLN A 19 8.88 -2.16 11.25
C GLN A 19 9.22 -2.32 9.76
N TYR A 20 10.27 -1.67 9.27
CA TYR A 20 10.60 -1.65 7.85
C TYR A 20 11.62 -2.73 7.47
N ASP A 21 12.62 -3.00 8.32
CA ASP A 21 13.67 -3.97 8.03
C ASP A 21 13.10 -5.38 7.88
N ASN A 22 12.22 -5.79 8.80
CA ASN A 22 11.51 -7.08 8.69
C ASN A 22 10.56 -7.16 7.48
N LEU A 23 10.07 -6.02 6.98
CA LEU A 23 9.16 -5.97 5.83
C LEU A 23 9.92 -6.00 4.50
N LYS A 24 11.06 -5.30 4.41
CA LYS A 24 11.92 -5.28 3.21
C LYS A 24 12.58 -6.63 2.98
N ASP A 25 13.09 -7.27 4.03
CA ASP A 25 13.75 -8.58 3.96
C ASP A 25 12.78 -9.72 3.57
N ASN A 26 11.47 -9.49 3.73
CA ASN A 26 10.44 -10.46 3.34
C ASN A 26 9.64 -10.03 2.10
N TYR A 27 9.84 -8.82 1.57
CA TYR A 27 9.05 -8.35 0.42
C TYR A 27 9.31 -9.20 -0.82
N GLU A 28 10.54 -9.68 -1.04
CA GLU A 28 10.85 -10.60 -2.14
C GLU A 28 9.99 -11.88 -2.06
N LYS A 29 9.89 -12.49 -0.87
CA LYS A 29 9.06 -13.68 -0.65
C LYS A 29 7.58 -13.38 -0.89
N ILE A 30 7.08 -12.24 -0.39
CA ILE A 30 5.70 -11.78 -0.59
C ILE A 30 5.44 -11.53 -2.08
N PHE A 31 6.40 -10.96 -2.80
CA PHE A 31 6.29 -10.72 -4.23
C PHE A 31 6.24 -12.03 -5.02
N ILE A 32 7.08 -13.00 -4.67
CA ILE A 32 7.04 -14.35 -5.25
C ILE A 32 5.68 -15.01 -4.96
N GLU A 33 5.19 -14.95 -3.72
CA GLU A 33 3.87 -15.46 -3.34
C GLU A 33 2.74 -14.82 -4.17
N ALA A 34 2.78 -13.49 -4.32
CA ALA A 34 1.84 -12.74 -5.15
C ALA A 34 1.89 -13.18 -6.62
N ALA A 35 3.09 -13.30 -7.18
CA ALA A 35 3.31 -13.70 -8.56
C ALA A 35 2.82 -15.13 -8.83
N GLU A 36 3.12 -16.07 -7.93
CA GLU A 36 2.64 -17.45 -8.02
C GLU A 36 1.11 -17.53 -7.89
N SER A 37 0.51 -16.76 -6.98
CA SER A 37 -0.94 -16.70 -6.82
C SER A 37 -1.63 -16.21 -8.09
N ILE A 38 -1.14 -15.12 -8.70
CA ILE A 38 -1.66 -14.61 -9.97
C ILE A 38 -1.45 -15.64 -11.08
N ARG A 39 -0.24 -16.18 -11.19
CA ARG A 39 0.13 -17.16 -12.24
C ARG A 39 -0.77 -18.40 -12.19
N ARG A 40 -1.10 -18.88 -10.98
CA ARG A 40 -2.01 -20.02 -10.79
C ARG A 40 -3.40 -19.75 -11.33
N GLU A 41 -3.95 -18.56 -11.07
CA GLU A 41 -5.30 -18.20 -11.55
C GLU A 41 -5.33 -18.02 -13.07
N ILE A 42 -4.36 -17.32 -13.66
CA ILE A 42 -4.34 -17.13 -15.12
C ILE A 42 -4.06 -18.43 -15.89
N ASN A 43 -3.32 -19.36 -15.29
CA ASN A 43 -3.02 -20.66 -15.91
C ASN A 43 -4.26 -21.56 -15.99
N GLN A 44 -5.34 -21.26 -15.29
CA GLN A 44 -6.62 -21.96 -15.45
C GLN A 44 -7.21 -21.75 -16.86
N PHE A 45 -6.82 -20.66 -17.53
CA PHE A 45 -7.24 -20.35 -18.90
C PHE A 45 -6.20 -20.76 -19.96
N LYS A 46 -5.06 -21.31 -19.53
CA LYS A 46 -3.96 -21.67 -20.44
C LYS A 46 -4.37 -22.88 -21.29
N PRO A 47 -4.25 -22.80 -22.63
CA PRO A 47 -4.55 -23.94 -23.48
C PRO A 47 -3.50 -25.05 -23.30
N ASP A 48 -3.96 -26.29 -23.44
CA ASP A 48 -3.10 -27.46 -23.39
C ASP A 48 -2.21 -27.55 -24.64
N ASP A 49 -1.16 -28.38 -24.57
CA ASP A 49 -0.20 -28.51 -25.67
C ASP A 49 -0.77 -29.19 -26.92
N SER A 50 -1.95 -29.81 -26.84
CA SER A 50 -2.60 -30.45 -27.98
C SER A 50 -3.11 -29.45 -29.01
N VAL A 51 -3.35 -28.18 -28.62
CA VAL A 51 -3.76 -27.11 -29.56
C VAL A 51 -2.71 -26.90 -30.66
N CYS A 52 -1.43 -27.06 -30.34
CA CYS A 52 -0.35 -26.95 -31.32
C CYS A 52 -0.41 -28.06 -32.38
N LYS A 53 -0.93 -29.25 -32.05
CA LYS A 53 -1.04 -30.37 -32.99
C LYS A 53 -2.09 -30.14 -34.08
N LYS A 54 -3.07 -29.27 -33.80
CA LYS A 54 -4.14 -28.89 -34.73
C LYS A 54 -3.98 -27.47 -35.26
N CYS A 55 -2.86 -26.83 -34.93
CA CYS A 55 -2.63 -25.43 -35.24
C CYS A 55 -2.39 -25.24 -36.74
N THR A 56 -3.06 -24.24 -37.31
CA THR A 56 -2.95 -23.89 -38.72
C THR A 56 -1.87 -22.83 -39.00
N VAL A 57 -1.20 -22.33 -37.96
CA VAL A 57 -0.10 -21.35 -38.08
C VAL A 57 1.13 -22.06 -38.64
N LYS A 58 1.50 -21.73 -39.88
CA LYS A 58 2.72 -22.22 -40.54
C LYS A 58 3.97 -21.59 -39.91
N ASP A 59 5.05 -22.36 -39.83
CA ASP A 59 6.37 -21.90 -39.38
C ASP A 59 6.39 -21.25 -37.98
N CYS A 60 5.54 -21.72 -37.06
CA CYS A 60 5.51 -21.24 -35.68
C CYS A 60 6.80 -21.63 -34.93
N LYS A 61 7.63 -20.63 -34.60
CA LYS A 61 8.92 -20.80 -33.89
C LYS A 61 8.84 -20.64 -32.37
N ILE A 62 7.64 -20.75 -31.79
CA ILE A 62 7.46 -20.56 -30.34
C ILE A 62 7.89 -21.82 -29.60
N GLU A 63 9.08 -21.77 -29.02
CA GLU A 63 9.63 -22.88 -28.24
C GLU A 63 9.11 -22.89 -26.80
N LYS A 64 9.01 -21.71 -26.17
CA LYS A 64 8.54 -21.55 -24.80
C LYS A 64 7.15 -20.90 -24.77
N LYS A 65 6.18 -21.67 -24.28
CA LYS A 65 4.78 -21.25 -24.11
C LYS A 65 4.58 -20.48 -22.80
N ASP A 66 5.23 -19.33 -22.71
CA ASP A 66 5.12 -18.40 -21.59
C ASP A 66 4.01 -17.35 -21.85
N ILE A 67 3.42 -16.78 -20.79
CA ILE A 67 2.37 -15.78 -20.93
C ILE A 67 2.86 -14.53 -21.65
N PHE A 68 4.14 -14.20 -21.55
CA PHE A 68 4.72 -13.01 -22.18
C PHE A 68 5.34 -13.29 -23.56
N SER A 69 5.28 -14.53 -24.06
CA SER A 69 5.78 -14.84 -25.40
C SER A 69 4.94 -14.15 -26.48
N PRO A 70 5.53 -13.69 -27.59
CA PRO A 70 4.78 -13.10 -28.69
C PRO A 70 4.03 -14.19 -29.47
N TYR A 71 2.69 -14.16 -29.45
CA TYR A 71 1.86 -15.11 -30.20
C TYR A 71 1.24 -14.50 -31.45
N PRO A 72 1.23 -15.22 -32.58
CA PRO A 72 0.63 -14.76 -33.83
C PRO A 72 -0.90 -14.64 -33.70
N MET A 73 -1.50 -13.89 -34.63
CA MET A 73 -2.95 -13.80 -34.73
C MET A 73 -3.56 -15.20 -34.97
N ASN A 74 -4.73 -15.47 -34.41
CA ASN A 74 -5.42 -16.77 -34.43
C ASN A 74 -4.69 -17.91 -33.67
N CYS A 75 -3.79 -17.58 -32.75
CA CYS A 75 -3.20 -18.55 -31.84
C CYS A 75 -4.00 -18.62 -30.53
N GLU A 76 -4.38 -19.83 -30.08
CA GLU A 76 -5.12 -19.99 -28.81
C GLU A 76 -4.35 -19.46 -27.58
N TYR A 77 -3.01 -19.44 -27.61
CA TYR A 77 -2.20 -18.80 -26.56
C TYR A 77 -2.29 -17.27 -26.60
N ARG A 78 -2.58 -16.67 -27.75
CA ARG A 78 -2.92 -15.23 -27.84
C ARG A 78 -4.30 -14.96 -27.25
N ASP A 79 -5.26 -15.86 -27.48
CA ASP A 79 -6.58 -15.76 -26.85
C ASP A 79 -6.48 -15.89 -25.31
N TRP A 80 -5.56 -16.72 -24.83
CA TRP A 80 -5.21 -16.81 -23.41
C TRP A 80 -4.64 -15.48 -22.86
N GLN A 81 -3.76 -14.79 -23.60
CA GLN A 81 -3.28 -13.46 -23.22
C GLN A 81 -4.44 -12.44 -23.10
N LEU A 82 -5.35 -12.42 -24.08
CA LEU A 82 -6.51 -11.52 -24.08
C LEU A 82 -7.49 -11.83 -22.95
N LYS A 83 -7.77 -13.12 -22.69
CA LYS A 83 -8.57 -13.57 -21.55
C LYS A 83 -7.92 -13.19 -20.22
N THR A 84 -6.60 -13.33 -20.12
CA THR A 84 -5.83 -12.92 -18.94
C THR A 84 -6.00 -11.42 -18.68
N LEU A 85 -5.80 -10.56 -19.69
CA LEU A 85 -6.00 -9.12 -19.54
C LEU A 85 -7.43 -8.77 -19.08
N THR A 86 -8.44 -9.41 -19.67
CA THR A 86 -9.84 -9.21 -19.31
C THR A 86 -10.12 -9.62 -17.87
N PHE A 87 -9.65 -10.80 -17.47
CA PHE A 87 -9.79 -11.32 -16.10
C PHE A 87 -9.11 -10.41 -15.06
N LEU A 88 -7.87 -9.97 -15.34
CA LEU A 88 -7.11 -9.11 -14.43
C LEU A 88 -7.75 -7.72 -14.30
N ALA A 89 -8.29 -7.16 -15.38
CA ALA A 89 -8.96 -5.85 -15.37
C ALA A 89 -10.36 -5.89 -14.73
N GLY A 90 -11.05 -7.04 -14.78
CA GLY A 90 -12.39 -7.26 -14.25
C GLY A 90 -12.39 -7.98 -12.90
N ASP A 91 -12.60 -9.30 -12.93
CA ASP A 91 -12.84 -10.12 -11.75
C ASP A 91 -11.73 -10.02 -10.71
N TYR A 92 -10.47 -10.11 -11.13
CA TYR A 92 -9.34 -10.04 -10.20
C TYR A 92 -9.26 -8.68 -9.52
N LYS A 93 -9.51 -7.59 -10.26
CA LYS A 93 -9.58 -6.23 -9.69
C LYS A 93 -10.66 -6.13 -8.61
N GLN A 94 -11.80 -6.81 -8.76
CA GLN A 94 -12.83 -6.84 -7.72
C GLN A 94 -12.39 -7.65 -6.49
N LYS A 95 -11.69 -8.78 -6.68
CA LYS A 95 -11.08 -9.52 -5.56
C LYS A 95 -10.11 -8.65 -4.77
N LEU A 96 -9.26 -7.89 -5.45
CA LEU A 96 -8.30 -6.98 -4.80
C LEU A 96 -9.01 -5.86 -4.02
N LYS A 97 -10.08 -5.28 -4.59
CA LYS A 97 -10.92 -4.29 -3.88
C LYS A 97 -11.55 -4.86 -2.62
N ALA A 98 -12.08 -6.09 -2.68
CA ALA A 98 -12.66 -6.76 -1.52
C ALA A 98 -11.61 -7.03 -0.43
N ALA A 99 -10.42 -7.50 -0.81
CA ALA A 99 -9.30 -7.69 0.12
C ALA A 99 -8.87 -6.37 0.78
N TYR A 100 -8.72 -5.30 0.00
CA TYR A 100 -8.42 -3.97 0.52
C TYR A 100 -9.49 -3.50 1.51
N LYS A 101 -10.78 -3.66 1.17
CA LYS A 101 -11.88 -3.30 2.04
C LYS A 101 -11.81 -4.07 3.37
N SER A 102 -11.55 -5.37 3.33
CA SER A 102 -11.40 -6.19 4.54
C SER A 102 -10.27 -5.69 5.45
N ILE A 103 -9.13 -5.31 4.89
CA ILE A 103 -8.00 -4.73 5.66
C ILE A 103 -8.43 -3.42 6.33
N MET A 104 -9.12 -2.56 5.58
CA MET A 104 -9.58 -1.26 6.07
C MET A 104 -10.75 -1.37 7.06
N ASP A 105 -11.62 -2.35 6.93
CA ASP A 105 -12.73 -2.60 7.87
C ASP A 105 -12.19 -3.01 9.23
N LYS A 106 -11.14 -3.85 9.27
CA LYS A 106 -10.48 -4.29 10.51
C LYS A 106 -9.88 -3.13 11.31
N LYS A 107 -9.49 -2.04 10.62
CA LYS A 107 -9.04 -0.79 11.27
C LYS A 107 -10.07 -0.26 12.28
N ASN A 108 -11.36 -0.51 12.06
CA ASN A 108 -12.44 -0.01 12.92
C ASN A 108 -12.45 -0.65 14.31
N GLU A 109 -11.70 -1.73 14.53
CA GLU A 109 -11.44 -2.30 15.86
C GLU A 109 -10.45 -1.47 16.68
N TYR A 110 -9.82 -0.47 16.05
CA TYR A 110 -8.81 0.40 16.64
C TYR A 110 -9.28 1.85 16.64
N THR A 111 -8.81 2.60 17.64
CA THR A 111 -9.17 4.02 17.80
C THR A 111 -7.94 4.88 18.01
N CYS A 112 -8.04 6.14 17.60
CA CYS A 112 -7.02 7.15 17.86
C CYS A 112 -6.84 7.35 19.38
N ASN A 113 -5.65 7.07 19.90
CA ASN A 113 -5.26 7.26 21.30
C ASN A 113 -4.95 8.72 21.68
N ARG A 114 -5.20 9.68 20.78
CA ARG A 114 -4.97 11.11 21.01
C ARG A 114 -3.52 11.46 21.34
N CYS A 115 -2.55 10.71 20.80
CA CYS A 115 -1.12 11.01 20.96
C CYS A 115 -0.63 12.32 20.29
N ALA A 116 -1.50 12.98 19.52
CA ALA A 116 -1.23 14.20 18.73
C ALA A 116 -0.14 14.09 17.65
N ALA A 117 0.53 12.94 17.49
CA ALA A 117 1.69 12.82 16.61
C ALA A 117 1.36 13.16 15.14
N CYS A 118 0.29 12.61 14.56
CA CYS A 118 -0.15 12.95 13.20
C CYS A 118 -0.81 14.34 13.08
N CYS A 119 -1.30 14.89 14.20
CA CYS A 119 -1.84 16.25 14.22
C CYS A 119 -0.71 17.29 14.24
N LYS A 120 0.42 16.98 14.88
CA LYS A 120 1.62 17.83 14.90
C LYS A 120 2.43 17.70 13.62
N LEU A 121 2.60 16.48 13.09
CA LEU A 121 3.42 16.24 11.91
C LEU A 121 2.65 15.39 10.89
N ALA A 122 1.83 16.06 10.09
CA ALA A 122 1.20 15.48 8.91
C ALA A 122 2.10 15.66 7.68
N VAL A 123 2.03 14.74 6.73
CA VAL A 123 2.86 14.74 5.53
C VAL A 123 2.06 14.59 4.25
N SER A 124 2.58 15.16 3.17
CA SER A 124 2.09 14.99 1.80
C SER A 124 3.24 15.06 0.79
N GLU A 125 3.12 14.33 -0.31
CA GLU A 125 3.98 14.46 -1.50
C GLU A 125 3.72 15.77 -2.27
N TYR A 126 2.62 16.46 -1.98
CA TYR A 126 2.23 17.72 -2.61
C TYR A 126 2.48 18.90 -1.67
N SER A 127 2.95 20.00 -2.24
CA SER A 127 2.99 21.31 -1.57
C SER A 127 1.58 21.83 -1.29
N TYR A 128 1.48 22.80 -0.37
CA TYR A 128 0.19 23.37 0.00
C TYR A 128 -0.53 24.02 -1.19
N THR A 129 0.23 24.67 -2.09
CA THR A 129 -0.29 25.24 -3.33
C THR A 129 -0.84 24.16 -4.26
N GLN A 130 -0.12 23.05 -4.43
CA GLN A 130 -0.59 21.93 -5.23
C GLN A 130 -1.86 21.30 -4.62
N LEU A 131 -1.89 21.11 -3.29
CA LEU A 131 -3.08 20.60 -2.60
C LEU A 131 -4.29 21.52 -2.80
N LYS A 132 -4.13 22.85 -2.68
CA LYS A 132 -5.20 23.81 -2.98
C LYS A 132 -5.68 23.70 -4.43
N GLN A 133 -4.77 23.61 -5.39
CA GLN A 133 -5.13 23.45 -6.80
C GLN A 133 -5.88 22.14 -7.06
N ARG A 134 -5.51 21.05 -6.38
CA ARG A 134 -6.21 19.76 -6.46
C ARG A 134 -7.60 19.84 -5.84
N ALA A 135 -7.72 20.49 -4.67
CA ALA A 135 -9.00 20.73 -4.02
C ALA A 135 -9.96 21.53 -4.92
N MET A 136 -9.47 22.57 -5.61
CA MET A 136 -10.25 23.34 -6.58
C MET A 136 -10.72 22.49 -7.78
N ARG A 137 -10.02 21.40 -8.11
CA ARG A 137 -10.40 20.45 -9.16
C ARG A 137 -11.29 19.31 -8.67
N GLY A 138 -11.76 19.37 -7.42
CA GLY A 138 -12.65 18.37 -6.84
C GLY A 138 -11.96 17.18 -6.17
N ASP A 139 -10.64 17.24 -5.92
CA ASP A 139 -9.96 16.22 -5.11
C ASP A 139 -10.42 16.34 -3.65
N LYS A 140 -11.25 15.38 -3.23
CA LYS A 140 -11.81 15.33 -1.87
C LYS A 140 -10.75 15.20 -0.79
N PHE A 141 -9.72 14.38 -1.00
CA PHE A 141 -8.64 14.23 -0.03
C PHE A 141 -7.89 15.56 0.14
N ALA A 142 -7.53 16.21 -0.96
CA ALA A 142 -6.85 17.49 -0.92
C ALA A 142 -7.71 18.57 -0.26
N SER A 143 -9.02 18.60 -0.57
CA SER A 143 -9.99 19.51 0.04
C SER A 143 -10.06 19.33 1.56
N ASP A 144 -10.22 18.09 2.04
CA ASP A 144 -10.27 17.81 3.47
C ASP A 144 -8.92 18.12 4.13
N PHE A 145 -7.80 17.81 3.47
CA PHE A 145 -6.46 18.05 4.00
C PHE A 145 -6.20 19.54 4.23
N VAL A 146 -6.42 20.39 3.22
CA VAL A 146 -6.18 21.84 3.34
C VAL A 146 -7.17 22.54 4.28
N SER A 147 -8.30 21.89 4.60
CA SER A 147 -9.25 22.40 5.59
C SER A 147 -8.77 22.22 7.04
N VAL A 148 -7.85 21.28 7.27
CA VAL A 148 -7.34 20.90 8.60
C VAL A 148 -5.91 21.37 8.82
N PHE A 149 -5.06 21.17 7.81
CA PHE A 149 -3.62 21.25 7.96
C PHE A 149 -3.06 22.48 7.25
N VAL A 150 -2.11 23.13 7.91
CA VAL A 150 -1.35 24.26 7.39
C VAL A 150 0.13 23.88 7.32
N PRO A 151 0.88 24.37 6.31
CA PRO A 151 2.27 24.00 6.14
C PRO A 151 3.13 24.57 7.28
N TYR A 152 4.17 23.86 7.65
CA TYR A 152 5.27 24.46 8.40
C TYR A 152 5.99 25.50 7.52
N GLU A 153 6.48 26.57 8.14
CA GLU A 153 7.27 27.59 7.43
C GLU A 153 8.65 27.06 7.03
N ASN A 154 9.21 26.16 7.85
CA ASN A 154 10.50 25.54 7.65
C ASN A 154 10.52 24.11 8.21
N GLU A 155 11.44 23.28 7.70
CA GLU A 155 11.57 21.88 8.10
C GLU A 155 12.14 21.72 9.52
N GLU A 156 12.92 22.67 10.02
CA GLU A 156 13.47 22.62 11.38
C GLU A 156 12.37 22.60 12.44
N ASP A 157 11.31 23.38 12.25
CA ASP A 157 10.16 23.38 13.17
C ASP A 157 9.33 22.10 13.05
N ALA A 158 9.24 21.53 11.85
CA ALA A 158 8.63 20.22 11.63
C ALA A 158 9.45 19.10 12.32
N LYS A 159 10.78 19.16 12.24
CA LYS A 159 11.67 18.20 12.91
C LYS A 159 11.54 18.27 14.43
N LYS A 160 11.52 19.48 15.01
CA LYS A 160 11.44 19.67 16.47
C LYS A 160 10.21 19.02 17.12
N VAL A 161 9.06 18.98 16.43
CA VAL A 161 7.83 18.43 17.03
C VAL A 161 7.81 16.92 17.14
N ASN A 162 8.54 16.20 16.27
CA ASN A 162 8.69 14.76 16.31
C ASN A 162 9.93 14.31 15.51
N PRO A 163 11.14 14.43 16.11
CA PRO A 163 12.40 14.21 15.39
C PRO A 163 12.52 12.80 14.81
N GLU A 164 12.14 11.78 15.58
CA GLU A 164 12.24 10.38 15.19
C GLU A 164 11.35 10.06 13.98
N TYR A 165 10.08 10.53 14.00
CA TYR A 165 9.18 10.34 12.86
C TYR A 165 9.63 11.14 11.64
N PHE A 166 10.15 12.35 11.84
CA PHE A 166 10.68 13.18 10.76
C PHE A 166 11.87 12.52 10.06
N GLU A 167 12.82 11.97 10.82
CA GLU A 167 13.99 11.28 10.30
C GLU A 167 13.59 10.02 9.53
N MET A 168 12.73 9.18 10.10
CA MET A 168 12.21 8.00 9.41
C MET A 168 11.50 8.35 8.08
N LEU A 169 10.73 9.44 8.04
CA LEU A 169 10.07 9.89 6.82
C LEU A 169 11.10 10.30 5.75
N ASN A 170 12.15 11.03 6.11
CA ASN A 170 13.19 11.45 5.16
C ASN A 170 14.11 10.31 4.72
N GLU A 171 14.26 9.28 5.53
CA GLU A 171 15.06 8.09 5.17
C GLU A 171 14.29 7.15 4.22
N LEU A 172 12.99 6.96 4.46
CA LEU A 172 12.21 5.92 3.78
C LEU A 172 11.35 6.43 2.62
N VAL A 173 11.05 7.72 2.55
CA VAL A 173 10.26 8.31 1.46
C VAL A 173 11.21 8.91 0.43
N GLU A 174 11.26 8.29 -0.76
CA GLU A 174 12.11 8.77 -1.86
C GLU A 174 11.62 10.08 -2.46
N ASP A 175 10.29 10.29 -2.46
CA ASP A 175 9.66 11.49 -2.99
C ASP A 175 9.78 12.68 -2.03
N LYS A 176 9.74 13.88 -2.62
CA LYS A 176 9.74 15.12 -1.84
C LYS A 176 8.57 15.15 -0.86
N THR A 177 8.90 15.27 0.42
CA THR A 177 7.91 15.32 1.50
C THR A 177 7.68 16.76 1.96
N TYR A 178 6.42 17.16 2.09
CA TYR A 178 5.99 18.43 2.68
C TYR A 178 5.34 18.18 4.04
N TYR A 179 5.68 19.02 5.02
CA TYR A 179 5.26 18.86 6.40
C TYR A 179 4.20 19.89 6.79
N TYR A 180 3.21 19.45 7.56
CA TYR A 180 2.07 20.24 7.96
C TYR A 180 1.70 19.98 9.42
N TYR A 181 1.01 20.94 10.04
CA TYR A 181 0.45 20.82 11.38
C TYR A 181 -1.02 21.22 11.41
N CYS A 182 -1.72 20.74 12.43
CA CYS A 182 -3.11 21.07 12.71
C CYS A 182 -3.18 22.21 13.74
N PRO A 183 -3.73 23.39 13.40
CA PRO A 183 -3.84 24.53 14.30
C PRO A 183 -4.96 24.36 15.34
N LYS A 184 -5.67 23.23 15.33
CA LYS A 184 -6.75 22.90 16.29
C LYS A 184 -6.24 22.12 17.51
N LEU A 185 -4.92 22.00 17.67
CA LEU A 185 -4.29 21.44 18.86
C LEU A 185 -4.08 22.51 19.92
N ASP A 186 -4.49 22.21 21.14
CA ASP A 186 -4.04 22.88 22.37
C ASP A 186 -3.13 21.91 23.12
N GLY A 187 -1.81 22.14 23.03
CA GLY A 187 -0.81 21.16 23.41
C GLY A 187 -0.96 19.84 22.64
N ASN A 188 -1.44 18.79 23.32
CA ASN A 188 -1.73 17.47 22.72
C ASN A 188 -3.24 17.21 22.53
N VAL A 189 -4.10 18.17 22.90
CA VAL A 189 -5.56 17.97 22.89
C VAL A 189 -6.15 18.58 21.63
N CYS A 190 -6.91 17.77 20.89
CA CYS A 190 -7.69 18.27 19.76
C CYS A 190 -8.94 18.98 20.27
N THR A 191 -9.00 20.30 20.05
CA THR A 191 -10.12 21.16 20.50
C THR A 191 -11.45 20.85 19.82
N ILE A 192 -11.42 20.10 18.71
CA ILE A 192 -12.61 19.72 17.94
C ILE A 192 -12.74 18.20 17.80
N TYR A 193 -12.22 17.40 18.75
CA TYR A 193 -12.09 15.95 18.56
C TYR A 193 -13.40 15.27 18.13
N GLU A 194 -14.53 15.52 18.79
CA GLU A 194 -15.81 14.90 18.41
C GLU A 194 -16.31 15.37 17.04
N ASN A 195 -16.03 16.62 16.68
CA ASN A 195 -16.41 17.24 15.41
C ASN A 195 -15.29 17.20 14.36
N ARG A 196 -14.27 16.34 14.55
CA ARG A 196 -13.09 16.30 13.68
C ARG A 196 -13.48 15.92 12.25
N PRO A 197 -12.88 16.52 11.21
CA PRO A 197 -13.20 16.19 9.81
C PRO A 197 -12.92 14.73 9.44
N ASN A 198 -13.49 14.27 8.32
CA ASN A 198 -13.38 12.87 7.89
C ASN A 198 -11.92 12.45 7.67
N ILE A 199 -11.06 13.34 7.17
CA ILE A 199 -9.62 13.04 7.05
C ILE A 199 -8.98 12.67 8.41
N CYS A 200 -9.46 13.24 9.51
CA CYS A 200 -9.00 12.87 10.85
C CYS A 200 -9.68 11.60 11.37
N ARG A 201 -10.97 11.39 11.08
CA ARG A 201 -11.72 10.19 11.52
C ARG A 201 -11.26 8.92 10.83
N GLU A 202 -10.95 9.02 9.55
CA GLU A 202 -10.55 7.91 8.71
C GLU A 202 -9.04 7.66 8.76
N TYR A 203 -8.27 8.43 9.52
CA TYR A 203 -6.85 8.19 9.67
C TYR A 203 -6.58 6.84 10.37
N PRO A 204 -5.59 6.04 9.90
CA PRO A 204 -4.83 6.17 8.66
C PRO A 204 -5.63 5.78 7.39
N HIS A 205 -5.30 6.44 6.27
CA HIS A 205 -6.02 6.29 4.99
C HIS A 205 -5.62 5.09 4.15
N ASN A 206 -4.48 4.46 4.45
CA ASN A 206 -4.04 3.24 3.81
C ASN A 206 -3.16 2.44 4.79
N PRO A 207 -3.07 1.10 4.62
CA PRO A 207 -2.36 0.22 5.56
C PRO A 207 -0.84 0.30 5.46
N LEU A 208 -0.28 0.85 4.39
CA LEU A 208 1.16 0.97 4.18
C LEU A 208 1.73 2.30 4.70
N LYS A 209 0.88 3.22 5.16
CA LYS A 209 1.30 4.52 5.67
C LYS A 209 2.31 4.35 6.81
N LEU A 210 3.40 5.09 6.76
CA LEU A 210 4.36 5.19 7.86
C LEU A 210 3.70 5.91 9.03
N LEU A 211 3.78 5.34 10.23
CA LEU A 211 3.12 5.86 11.43
C LEU A 211 4.17 6.18 12.50
N PRO A 212 3.99 7.24 13.31
CA PRO A 212 4.81 7.47 14.49
C PRO A 212 4.70 6.29 15.47
N ALA A 213 5.75 5.99 16.23
CA ALA A 213 5.77 4.89 17.20
C ALA A 213 4.62 4.99 18.23
N SER A 214 4.27 6.21 18.63
CA SER A 214 3.18 6.51 19.57
C SER A 214 1.75 6.30 19.03
N CYS A 215 1.60 6.01 17.74
CA CYS A 215 0.31 5.81 17.09
C CYS A 215 -0.31 4.46 17.48
N SER A 216 -1.51 4.46 18.05
CA SER A 216 -2.24 3.23 18.41
C SER A 216 -2.59 2.34 17.22
N PHE A 217 -2.65 2.89 16.00
CA PHE A 217 -2.88 2.12 14.79
C PHE A 217 -1.67 1.28 14.32
N ASN A 218 -0.50 1.38 14.99
CA ASN A 218 0.61 0.47 14.72
C ASN A 218 0.23 -1.00 14.96
N ALA A 219 -0.61 -1.28 15.98
CA ALA A 219 -1.08 -2.64 16.23
C ALA A 219 -1.89 -3.20 15.05
N TRP A 220 -2.85 -2.43 14.52
CA TRP A 220 -3.58 -2.76 13.31
C TRP A 220 -2.65 -2.96 12.11
N LYS A 221 -1.74 -1.99 11.89
CA LYS A 221 -0.79 -2.02 10.77
C LYS A 221 0.05 -3.29 10.79
N ASN A 222 0.59 -3.65 11.95
CA ASN A 222 1.42 -4.84 12.11
C ASN A 222 0.60 -6.12 11.85
N GLU A 223 -0.63 -6.17 12.33
CA GLU A 223 -1.51 -7.32 12.12
C GLU A 223 -1.86 -7.56 10.65
N VAL A 224 -2.08 -6.48 9.88
CA VAL A 224 -2.45 -6.57 8.46
C VAL A 224 -1.26 -6.45 7.50
N ALA A 225 -0.03 -6.34 8.01
CA ALA A 225 1.15 -5.96 7.22
C ALA A 225 1.41 -6.89 6.04
N HIS A 226 1.41 -8.22 6.28
CA HIS A 226 1.62 -9.20 5.21
C HIS A 226 0.54 -9.10 4.13
N GLN A 227 -0.74 -9.03 4.53
CA GLN A 227 -1.86 -8.92 3.58
C GLN A 227 -1.80 -7.62 2.76
N ALA A 228 -1.44 -6.51 3.38
CA ALA A 228 -1.30 -5.22 2.72
C ALA A 228 -0.15 -5.22 1.69
N MET A 229 0.99 -5.81 2.06
CA MET A 229 2.14 -5.96 1.15
C MET A 229 1.83 -6.92 0.00
N LEU A 230 1.19 -8.06 0.28
CA LEU A 230 0.75 -9.02 -0.73
C LEU A 230 -0.22 -8.36 -1.73
N LEU A 231 -1.15 -7.55 -1.23
CA LEU A 231 -2.07 -6.79 -2.06
C LEU A 231 -1.32 -5.77 -2.96
N LYS A 232 -0.35 -5.04 -2.41
CA LYS A 232 0.48 -4.10 -3.19
C LYS A 232 1.26 -4.82 -4.28
N ALA A 233 1.96 -5.90 -3.94
CA ALA A 233 2.69 -6.71 -4.90
C ALA A 233 1.78 -7.23 -6.02
N LYS A 234 0.57 -7.71 -5.69
CA LYS A 234 -0.42 -8.14 -6.68
C LYS A 234 -0.83 -7.01 -7.64
N VAL A 235 -1.04 -5.79 -7.13
CA VAL A 235 -1.35 -4.63 -7.98
C VAL A 235 -0.20 -4.34 -8.93
N ASP A 236 1.04 -4.31 -8.44
CA ASP A 236 2.22 -4.00 -9.26
C ASP A 236 2.44 -5.05 -10.35
N ILE A 237 2.29 -6.33 -10.01
CA ILE A 237 2.38 -7.43 -10.97
C ILE A 237 1.29 -7.29 -12.03
N ILE A 238 0.05 -6.95 -11.67
CA ILE A 238 -1.02 -6.78 -12.64
C ILE A 238 -0.72 -5.63 -13.61
N GLU A 239 -0.21 -4.50 -13.13
CA GLU A 239 0.19 -3.40 -14.01
C GLU A 239 1.31 -3.85 -14.95
N PHE A 240 2.31 -4.57 -14.46
CA PHE A 240 3.34 -5.18 -15.31
C PHE A 240 2.74 -6.11 -16.37
N TYR A 241 1.76 -6.96 -16.02
CA TYR A 241 1.07 -7.82 -16.99
C TYR A 241 0.34 -7.00 -18.06
N LYS A 242 -0.31 -5.89 -17.69
CA LYS A 242 -0.97 -5.02 -18.66
C LYS A 242 0.04 -4.38 -19.61
N GLU A 243 1.14 -3.86 -19.09
CA GLU A 243 2.20 -3.23 -19.89
C GLU A 243 2.88 -4.22 -20.85
N LYS A 244 3.03 -5.49 -20.46
CA LYS A 244 3.70 -6.50 -21.29
C LYS A 244 2.81 -7.22 -22.28
N LEU A 245 1.49 -7.20 -22.10
CA LEU A 245 0.54 -7.91 -22.95
C LEU A 245 -0.29 -6.97 -23.86
N GLN A 246 -0.24 -5.66 -23.62
CA GLN A 246 -0.77 -4.63 -24.53
C GLN A 246 0.23 -4.35 -25.65
#